data_AF-A0AB38X0V2-F1
#
_entry.id   AF-A0AB38X0V2-F1
#
_cell.length_a   1.000
_cell.length_b   1.000
_cell.length_c   1.000
_cell.angle_alpha   90.00
_cell.angle_beta   90.00
_cell.angle_gamma   90.00
#
_symmetry.space_group_name_H-M   'P 1'
#
loop_
_entity.id
_entity.type
_entity.pdbx_description
1 polymer ?
#
loop_
_entity_poly.entity_id
_entity_poly.type
_entity_poly.pdbx_seq_one_letter_code
_entity_poly.pdbx_strand_id
1 'polypeptide(L)'
;MPKQSASSVPVELPEVTEIILNQLLQTDQNVTSLHPLLDLLSRPADQKETLGERLEQLLNDLIKTLSNFQTELATMSATQERLTKAIETSEKQSKERLT
;
A
#
# COMPACT_ATOMS: atom_id res chain seq x y z
N MET A 1 0.34 -2.48 43.52
CA MET A 1 0.84 -2.19 42.15
C MET A 1 0.71 -3.45 41.31
N PRO A 2 -0.13 -3.48 40.26
CA PRO A 2 -0.21 -4.61 39.36
C PRO A 2 0.87 -4.49 38.27
N LYS A 3 1.69 -5.53 38.11
CA LYS A 3 2.67 -5.67 37.03
C LYS A 3 1.93 -6.06 35.75
N GLN A 4 1.99 -5.21 34.71
CA GLN A 4 1.56 -5.57 33.36
C GLN A 4 2.54 -6.62 32.81
N SER A 5 2.06 -7.85 32.65
CA SER A 5 2.76 -8.90 31.92
C SER A 5 2.76 -8.54 30.44
N ALA A 6 3.93 -8.27 29.88
CA ALA A 6 4.11 -8.25 28.44
C ALA A 6 3.76 -9.64 27.91
N SER A 7 2.67 -9.72 27.16
CA SER A 7 2.22 -10.93 26.47
C SER A 7 3.25 -11.27 25.38
N SER A 8 4.21 -12.13 25.71
CA SER A 8 5.12 -12.75 24.76
C SER A 8 4.38 -13.85 23.99
N VAL A 9 3.56 -13.47 23.01
CA VAL A 9 3.15 -14.43 21.98
C VAL A 9 4.38 -14.61 21.08
N PRO A 10 4.99 -15.81 21.01
CA PRO A 10 6.09 -16.05 20.09
C PRO A 10 5.58 -15.80 18.67
N VAL A 11 6.33 -15.04 17.88
CA VAL A 11 6.07 -14.93 16.44
C VAL A 11 6.35 -16.31 15.85
N GLU A 12 5.30 -17.05 15.52
CA GLU A 12 5.42 -18.31 14.78
C GLU A 12 5.95 -17.96 13.39
N LEU A 13 7.21 -18.32 13.15
CA LEU A 13 7.82 -18.17 11.84
C LEU A 13 7.22 -19.26 10.92
N PRO A 14 6.74 -18.90 9.72
CA PRO A 14 6.15 -19.86 8.80
C PRO A 14 7.15 -20.97 8.47
N GLU A 15 6.66 -22.20 8.37
CA GLU A 15 7.50 -23.35 8.06
C GLU A 15 8.17 -23.14 6.70
N VAL A 16 9.40 -23.64 6.54
CA VAL A 16 10.18 -23.48 5.30
C VAL A 16 9.39 -23.92 4.05
N THR A 17 8.56 -24.95 4.21
CA THR A 17 7.60 -25.46 3.22
C THR A 17 6.54 -24.43 2.83
N GLU A 18 6.03 -23.65 3.77
CA GLU A 18 5.04 -22.59 3.53
C GLU A 18 5.67 -21.39 2.83
N ILE A 19 6.92 -21.06 3.15
CA ILE A 19 7.69 -20.02 2.45
C ILE A 19 7.92 -20.42 0.98
N ILE A 20 8.35 -21.68 0.75
CA ILE A 20 8.59 -22.20 -0.59
C ILE A 20 7.29 -22.25 -1.41
N LEU A 21 6.17 -22.67 -0.80
CA LEU A 21 4.87 -22.68 -1.46
C LEU A 21 4.41 -21.28 -1.84
N ASN A 22 4.55 -20.31 -0.94
CA ASN A 22 4.23 -18.91 -1.22
C ASN A 22 5.10 -18.33 -2.34
N GLN A 23 6.39 -18.66 -2.37
CA GLN A 23 7.28 -18.25 -3.46
C GLN A 23 6.91 -18.90 -4.80
N LEU A 24 6.52 -20.17 -4.81
CA LEU A 24 6.05 -20.85 -6.01
C LEU A 24 4.74 -20.24 -6.53
N LEU A 25 3.78 -19.97 -5.65
CA LEU A 25 2.51 -19.33 -6.00
C LEU A 25 2.73 -17.91 -6.53
N GLN A 26 3.61 -17.14 -5.89
CA GLN A 26 3.94 -15.80 -6.34
C GLN A 26 4.65 -15.82 -7.70
N THR A 27 5.51 -16.81 -7.94
CA THR A 27 6.19 -17.00 -9.23
C THR A 27 5.21 -17.42 -10.32
N ASP A 28 4.30 -18.36 -10.04
CA ASP A 28 3.24 -18.80 -10.97
C ASP A 28 2.30 -17.64 -11.34
N GLN A 29 1.94 -16.81 -10.37
CA GLN A 29 1.12 -15.63 -10.58
C GLN A 29 1.85 -14.58 -11.43
N ASN A 30 3.15 -14.38 -11.18
CA ASN A 30 3.99 -13.49 -11.98
C ASN A 30 4.14 -14.02 -13.42
N VAL A 31 4.39 -15.31 -13.63
CA VAL A 31 4.48 -15.92 -14.97
C VAL A 31 3.15 -15.83 -15.70
N THR A 32 2.04 -16.08 -15.02
CA THR A 32 0.69 -15.92 -15.59
C THR A 32 0.41 -14.47 -15.98
N SER A 33 0.89 -13.50 -15.21
CA SER A 33 0.77 -12.07 -15.55
C SER A 33 1.63 -11.63 -16.75
N LEU A 34 2.63 -12.43 -17.16
CA LEU A 34 3.46 -12.19 -18.34
C LEU A 34 2.84 -12.72 -19.63
N HIS A 35 1.91 -13.68 -19.56
CA HIS A 35 1.24 -14.23 -20.74
C HIS A 35 0.52 -13.18 -21.60
N PRO A 36 -0.24 -12.23 -21.03
CA PRO A 36 -0.84 -11.14 -21.79
C PRO A 36 0.20 -10.28 -22.51
N LEU A 37 1.37 -10.02 -21.91
CA LEU A 37 2.45 -9.24 -22.52
C LEU A 37 3.11 -10.00 -23.69
N LEU A 38 3.22 -11.33 -23.58
CA LEU A 38 3.70 -12.19 -24.67
C LEU A 38 2.68 -12.27 -25.82
N ASP A 39 1.40 -12.38 -25.50
CA ASP A 39 0.31 -12.32 -26.49
C ASP A 39 0.34 -10.98 -27.25
N LEU A 40 0.56 -9.88 -26.52
CA LEU A 40 0.77 -8.55 -27.09
C LEU A 40 1.92 -8.48 -28.10
N LEU A 41 3.07 -9.08 -27.77
CA LEU A 41 4.26 -9.08 -28.62
C LEU A 41 4.13 -9.99 -29.85
N SER A 42 3.17 -10.91 -29.87
CA SER A 42 2.91 -11.81 -30.98
C SER A 42 1.97 -11.24 -32.06
N ARG A 43 1.29 -10.11 -31.78
CA ARG A 43 0.28 -9.50 -32.67
C ARG A 43 0.88 -8.70 -33.85
N PRO A 44 0.10 -8.46 -34.93
CA PRO A 44 0.50 -7.61 -36.06
C PRO A 44 0.90 -6.19 -35.62
N ALA A 45 1.82 -5.57 -36.35
CA ALA A 45 2.41 -4.27 -35.99
C ALA A 45 1.37 -3.16 -35.74
N ASP A 46 0.32 -3.15 -36.55
CA ASP A 46 -0.77 -2.16 -36.53
C ASP A 46 -1.56 -2.21 -35.21
N GLN A 47 -1.70 -3.40 -34.60
CA GLN A 47 -2.36 -3.55 -33.30
C GLN A 47 -1.42 -3.25 -32.12
N LYS A 48 -0.10 -3.38 -32.32
CA LYS A 48 0.90 -3.07 -31.28
C LYS A 48 1.01 -1.57 -31.04
N GLU A 49 0.91 -0.75 -32.08
CA GLU A 49 0.95 0.71 -31.98
C GLU A 49 -0.27 1.24 -31.20
N THR A 50 -1.48 0.86 -31.61
CA THR A 50 -2.73 1.23 -30.90
C THR A 50 -2.74 0.77 -29.44
N LEU A 51 -2.14 -0.39 -29.16
CA LEU A 51 -2.07 -0.92 -27.81
C LEU A 51 -0.98 -0.25 -26.98
N GLY A 52 0.15 0.11 -27.59
CA GLY A 52 1.19 0.94 -26.97
C GLY A 52 0.64 2.29 -26.54
N GLU A 53 -0.11 2.96 -27.42
CA GLU A 53 -0.81 4.22 -27.10
C GLU A 53 -1.80 4.05 -25.95
N ARG A 54 -2.58 2.96 -25.97
CA ARG A 54 -3.55 2.68 -24.90
C ARG A 54 -2.87 2.34 -23.57
N LEU A 55 -1.74 1.66 -23.60
CA LEU A 55 -0.95 1.30 -22.43
C LEU A 55 -0.25 2.53 -21.86
N GLU A 56 0.27 3.42 -22.71
CA GLU A 56 0.77 4.74 -22.33
C GLU A 56 -0.32 5.59 -21.67
N GLN A 57 -1.53 5.61 -22.24
CA GLN A 57 -2.67 6.33 -21.67
C GLN A 57 -3.05 5.77 -20.28
N LEU A 58 -3.11 4.45 -20.12
CA LEU A 58 -3.38 3.82 -18.83
C LEU A 58 -2.28 4.10 -17.80
N LEU A 59 -1.01 4.10 -18.20
CA LEU A 59 0.10 4.46 -17.32
C LEU A 59 0.02 5.92 -16.88
N ASN A 60 -0.30 6.83 -17.80
CA ASN A 60 -0.49 8.25 -17.48
C ASN A 60 -1.65 8.47 -16.50
N ASP A 61 -2.76 7.75 -16.68
CA ASP A 61 -3.90 7.81 -15.77
C ASP A 61 -3.58 7.22 -14.39
N LEU A 62 -2.81 6.12 -14.35
CA LEU A 62 -2.32 5.54 -13.10
C LEU A 62 -1.40 6.52 -12.35
N ILE A 63 -0.46 7.16 -13.05
CA ILE A 63 0.46 8.16 -12.48
C ILE A 63 -0.32 9.33 -11.89
N LYS A 64 -1.31 9.88 -12.62
CA LYS A 64 -2.18 10.94 -12.11
C LYS A 64 -2.94 10.51 -10.85
N THR A 65 -3.49 9.30 -10.87
CA THR A 65 -4.24 8.75 -9.73
C THR A 65 -3.33 8.59 -8.51
N LEU A 66 -2.12 8.07 -8.68
CA LEU A 66 -1.12 7.96 -7.61
C LEU A 66 -0.72 9.32 -7.05
N SER A 67 -0.51 10.31 -7.92
CA SER A 67 -0.18 11.68 -7.50
C SER A 67 -1.31 12.32 -6.68
N ASN A 68 -2.57 12.09 -7.08
CA ASN A 68 -3.73 12.55 -6.32
C ASN A 68 -3.79 11.88 -4.94
N PHE A 69 -3.59 10.56 -4.85
CA PHE A 69 -3.57 9.86 -3.57
C PHE A 69 -2.43 10.32 -2.67
N GLN A 70 -1.23 10.58 -3.22
CA GLN A 70 -0.12 11.13 -2.44
C GLN A 70 -0.46 12.51 -1.86
N THR A 71 -1.12 13.35 -2.66
CA THR A 71 -1.57 14.68 -2.22
C THR A 71 -2.61 14.55 -1.11
N GLU A 72 -3.60 13.67 -1.30
CA GLU A 72 -4.65 13.42 -0.31
C GLU A 72 -4.07 12.87 1.01
N LEU A 73 -3.13 11.93 0.93
CA LEU A 73 -2.46 11.37 2.10
C LEU A 73 -1.65 12.44 2.86
N ALA A 74 -0.95 13.33 2.15
CA ALA A 74 -0.26 14.45 2.76
C ALA A 74 -1.23 15.40 3.48
N THR A 75 -2.39 15.69 2.88
CA THR A 75 -3.43 16.51 3.53
C THR A 75 -4.00 15.82 4.77
N MET A 76 -4.31 14.52 4.70
CA MET A 76 -4.79 13.72 5.83
C MET A 76 -3.79 13.73 6.97
N SER A 77 -2.50 13.51 6.68
CA SER A 77 -1.44 13.53 7.67
C SER A 77 -1.34 14.89 8.35
N ALA A 78 -1.43 16.00 7.60
CA ALA A 78 -1.42 17.34 8.16
C ALA A 78 -2.65 17.62 9.05
N THR A 79 -3.83 17.15 8.65
CA THR A 79 -5.03 17.26 9.51
C THR A 79 -4.93 16.40 10.76
N GLN A 80 -4.37 15.20 10.67
CA GLN A 80 -4.15 14.34 11.83
C GLN A 80 -3.22 15.03 12.84
N GLU A 81 -2.11 15.61 12.38
CA GLU A 81 -1.19 16.34 13.26
C GLU A 81 -1.87 17.52 13.97
N ARG A 82 -2.70 18.28 13.24
CA ARG A 82 -3.48 19.39 13.82
C ARG A 82 -4.47 18.91 14.88
N LEU A 83 -5.18 17.82 14.61
CA LEU A 83 -6.14 17.25 15.54
C LEU A 83 -5.44 16.73 16.81
N THR A 84 -4.31 16.04 16.67
CA THR A 84 -3.51 15.59 17.82
C THR A 84 -3.07 16.76 18.70
N LYS A 85 -2.54 17.83 18.10
CA LYS A 85 -2.17 19.05 18.86
C LYS A 85 -3.36 19.71 19.55
N ALA A 86 -4.53 19.74 18.89
CA ALA A 86 -5.74 20.29 19.47
C ALA A 86 -6.22 19.46 20.68
N ILE A 87 -6.16 18.13 20.58
CA ILE A 87 -6.48 17.22 21.68
C ILE A 87 -5.51 17.43 22.85
N GLU A 88 -4.20 17.43 22.61
CA GLU A 88 -3.19 17.67 23.66
C GLU A 88 -3.41 19.01 24.37
N THR A 89 -3.73 20.07 23.60
CA THR A 89 -4.02 21.39 24.16
C THR A 89 -5.28 21.38 25.01
N SER A 90 -6.35 20.72 24.53
CA SER A 90 -7.62 20.58 25.25
C SER A 90 -7.47 19.77 26.53
N GLU A 91 -6.69 18.69 26.50
CA GLU A 91 -6.37 17.88 27.69
C GLU A 91 -5.59 18.66 28.73
N LYS A 92 -4.59 19.45 28.28
CA LYS A 92 -3.81 20.31 29.17
C LYS A 92 -4.69 21.36 29.86
N GLN A 93 -5.53 22.06 29.09
CA GLN A 93 -6.47 23.05 29.64
C GLN A 93 -7.48 22.42 30.60
N SER A 94 -7.93 21.20 30.33
CA SER A 94 -8.86 20.48 31.21
C SER A 94 -8.19 20.13 32.54
N LYS A 95 -6.93 19.65 32.51
CA LYS A 95 -6.15 19.37 33.72
C LYS A 95 -5.91 20.62 34.56
N GLU A 96 -5.58 21.75 33.93
CA GLU A 96 -5.38 23.04 34.61
C GLU A 96 -6.66 23.58 35.28
N ARG A 97 -7.85 23.21 34.79
CA ARG A 97 -9.14 23.59 35.40
C ARG A 97 -9.58 22.67 36.56
N LEU A 98 -8.98 21.50 36.67
CA LEU A 98 -9.29 20.48 37.68
C LEU A 98 -8.34 20.52 38.89
N THR A 99 -7.25 21.29 38.81
CA THR A 99 -6.29 21.58 39.88
C THR A 99 -6.52 22.97 40.47
#